data_AF-A0A6A4ZF43-F1
#
_entry.id   AF-A0A6A4ZF43-F1
#
_cell.length_a   1.000
_cell.length_b   1.000
_cell.length_c   1.000
_cell.angle_alpha   90.00
_cell.angle_beta   90.00
_cell.angle_gamma   90.00
#
_symmetry.space_group_name_H-M   'P 1'
#
loop_
_entity.id
_entity.type
_entity.pdbx_description
1 polymer ?
#
loop_
_entity_poly.entity_id
_entity_poly.type
_entity_poly.pdbx_seq_one_letter_code
_entity_poly.pdbx_strand_id
1 'polypeptide(L)'
;MEDIGGTGDAEVLGNFYDVQEKKRWTEVDDIFLLTQANNERPFVQRKDATRAWQATGWKEGTERFLLLVCQHKAHNESFARLSGVAEDETAKTKLLDDLMPLYMDAIVNKSGVPTSDAAIKATDTKFIRA
;
A
#
# COMPACT_ATOMS: atom_id res chain seq x y z
N MET A 1 -40.81 23.88 -8.90
CA MET A 1 -39.41 24.36 -8.93
C MET A 1 -38.68 23.47 -7.95
N GLU A 2 -38.01 22.47 -8.51
CA GLU A 2 -37.06 21.62 -7.82
C GLU A 2 -35.87 22.48 -7.40
N ASP A 3 -35.31 22.25 -6.22
CA ASP A 3 -33.86 22.22 -6.12
C ASP A 3 -33.41 21.25 -5.02
N ILE A 4 -32.50 20.37 -5.40
CA ILE A 4 -31.94 19.27 -4.62
C ILE A 4 -30.43 19.53 -4.63
N GLY A 5 -29.81 19.71 -3.47
CA GLY A 5 -28.35 19.77 -3.34
C GLY A 5 -28.02 20.00 -1.87
N GLY A 6 -27.36 19.10 -1.15
CA GLY A 6 -26.17 18.37 -1.55
C GLY A 6 -24.99 19.01 -0.83
N THR A 7 -24.73 18.59 0.41
CA THR A 7 -23.57 18.95 1.24
C THR A 7 -23.62 18.04 2.47
N GLY A 8 -22.59 17.33 2.87
CA GLY A 8 -21.27 17.17 2.34
C GLY A 8 -20.61 16.13 3.24
N ASP A 9 -20.43 14.95 2.69
CA ASP A 9 -19.44 13.87 2.88
C ASP A 9 -18.08 14.20 3.57
N ALA A 10 -17.87 15.42 4.08
CA ALA A 10 -16.66 15.88 4.75
C ALA A 10 -16.59 15.53 6.25
N GLU A 11 -17.72 15.34 6.94
CA GLU A 11 -17.69 15.06 8.40
C GLU A 11 -17.25 13.64 8.74
N VAL A 12 -17.36 12.70 7.80
CA VAL A 12 -16.87 11.33 7.99
C VAL A 12 -15.35 11.29 7.99
N LEU A 13 -14.68 12.18 7.24
CA LEU A 13 -13.22 12.24 7.22
C LEU A 13 -12.65 12.85 8.49
N GLY A 14 -13.30 13.87 9.09
CA GLY A 14 -12.82 14.53 10.31
C GLY A 14 -12.71 13.61 11.53
N ASN A 15 -13.64 12.65 11.66
CA ASN A 15 -13.69 11.75 12.81
C ASN A 15 -12.72 10.56 12.75
N PHE A 16 -12.08 10.28 11.61
CA PHE A 16 -10.98 9.30 11.56
C PHE A 16 -9.63 9.88 12.00
N TYR A 17 -9.45 11.21 11.90
CA TYR A 17 -8.21 11.87 12.34
C TYR A 17 -8.16 12.08 13.86
N ASP A 18 -9.31 12.23 14.52
CA ASP A 18 -9.40 12.56 15.95
C ASP A 18 -9.18 11.33 16.88
N VAL A 19 -9.48 10.12 16.39
CA VAL A 19 -9.31 8.88 17.16
C VAL A 19 -7.84 8.44 17.30
N GLN A 20 -6.91 9.01 16.53
CA GLN A 20 -5.48 8.62 16.53
C GLN A 20 -4.56 9.49 17.41
N GLU A 21 -5.10 10.44 18.19
CA GLU A 21 -4.31 11.46 18.89
C GLU A 21 -3.36 11.02 20.03
N LYS A 22 -3.14 9.72 20.33
CA LYS A 22 -2.27 9.32 21.47
C LYS A 22 -1.02 8.47 21.18
N LYS A 23 -0.62 8.33 19.91
CA LYS A 23 0.75 7.93 19.57
C LYS A 23 1.28 8.83 18.45
N ARG A 24 2.10 9.82 18.82
CA ARG A 24 2.83 10.64 17.85
C ARG A 24 3.89 9.74 17.21
N TRP A 25 3.61 9.20 16.02
CA TRP A 25 4.57 8.40 15.27
C TRP A 25 5.80 9.24 14.95
N THR A 26 6.96 8.74 15.34
CA THR A 26 8.25 9.33 14.98
C THR A 26 8.86 8.63 13.78
N GLU A 27 9.86 9.25 13.15
CA GLU A 27 10.60 8.61 12.07
C GLU A 27 11.33 7.33 12.53
N VAL A 28 11.75 7.29 13.79
CA VAL A 28 12.34 6.08 14.39
C VAL A 28 11.30 4.96 14.50
N ASP A 29 10.06 5.29 14.88
CA ASP A 29 8.96 4.32 14.89
C ASP A 29 8.65 3.81 13.48
N ASP A 30 8.68 4.69 12.48
CA ASP A 30 8.47 4.32 11.08
C ASP A 30 9.56 3.36 10.60
N ILE A 31 10.84 3.68 10.85
CA ILE A 31 11.96 2.81 10.48
C ILE A 31 11.84 1.46 11.19
N PHE A 32 11.49 1.44 12.47
CA PHE A 32 11.31 0.19 13.21
C PHE A 32 10.14 -0.63 12.67
N LEU A 33 8.99 -0.01 12.42
CA LEU A 33 7.82 -0.64 11.82
C LEU A 33 8.17 -1.24 10.46
N LEU A 34 8.83 -0.48 9.59
CA LEU A 34 9.24 -0.93 8.27
C LEU A 34 10.25 -2.08 8.36
N THR A 35 11.20 -2.01 9.30
CA THR A 35 12.16 -3.11 9.54
C THR A 35 11.44 -4.40 9.96
N GLN A 36 10.47 -4.31 10.87
CA GLN A 36 9.69 -5.48 11.30
C GLN A 36 8.81 -6.02 10.17
N ALA A 37 8.11 -5.14 9.45
CA ALA A 37 7.33 -5.52 8.28
C ALA A 37 8.22 -6.16 7.19
N ASN A 38 9.48 -5.73 7.11
CA ASN A 38 10.45 -6.30 6.19
C ASN A 38 10.85 -7.73 6.54
N ASN A 39 11.03 -8.01 7.82
CA ASN A 39 11.41 -9.34 8.28
C ASN A 39 10.23 -10.32 8.27
N GLU A 40 9.06 -9.89 8.73
CA GLU A 40 7.93 -10.78 8.98
C GLU A 40 6.92 -10.87 7.83
N ARG A 41 6.97 -9.92 6.88
CA ARG A 41 6.07 -9.84 5.71
C ARG A 41 4.59 -10.06 6.06
N PRO A 42 4.03 -9.37 7.06
CA PRO A 42 2.67 -9.62 7.54
C PRO A 42 1.58 -9.40 6.47
N PHE A 43 1.86 -8.57 5.45
CA PHE A 43 0.97 -8.29 4.32
C PHE A 43 0.85 -9.45 3.31
N VAL A 44 1.81 -10.37 3.26
CA VAL A 44 1.79 -11.55 2.37
C VAL A 44 0.83 -12.63 2.88
N GLN A 45 0.50 -12.61 4.17
CA GLN A 45 -0.38 -13.59 4.79
C GLN A 45 -1.80 -13.50 4.19
N ARG A 46 -2.26 -14.63 3.61
CA ARG A 46 -3.53 -14.70 2.87
C ARG A 46 -4.77 -14.75 3.76
N LYS A 47 -4.73 -15.51 4.86
CA LYS A 47 -5.89 -15.72 5.75
C LYS A 47 -5.94 -14.74 6.91
N ASP A 48 -4.80 -14.48 7.57
CA ASP A 48 -4.79 -13.77 8.86
C ASP A 48 -3.80 -12.59 8.88
N ALA A 49 -3.83 -11.73 7.86
CA ALA A 49 -2.94 -10.56 7.79
C ALA A 49 -3.01 -9.69 9.06
N THR A 50 -4.21 -9.44 9.60
CA THR A 50 -4.40 -8.69 10.85
C THR A 50 -3.67 -9.32 12.03
N ARG A 51 -3.69 -10.65 12.14
CA ARG A 51 -2.98 -11.36 13.21
C ARG A 51 -1.47 -11.32 13.00
N ALA A 52 -1.01 -11.41 11.75
CA ALA A 52 0.40 -11.26 11.42
C ALA A 52 0.92 -9.85 11.77
N TRP A 53 0.12 -8.81 11.53
CA TRP A 53 0.45 -7.45 11.96
C TRP A 53 0.47 -7.28 13.48
N GLN A 54 -0.44 -7.94 14.20
CA GLN A 54 -0.39 -7.95 15.67
C GLN A 54 0.84 -8.71 16.21
N ALA A 55 1.28 -9.75 15.52
CA ALA A 55 2.46 -10.53 15.89
C ALA A 55 3.77 -9.71 15.81
N THR A 56 3.83 -8.72 14.92
CA THR A 56 4.98 -7.79 14.84
C THR A 56 5.10 -6.88 16.06
N GLY A 57 4.08 -6.88 16.94
CA GLY A 57 4.00 -6.01 18.11
C GLY A 57 3.36 -4.65 17.83
N TRP A 58 2.85 -4.41 16.61
CA TRP A 58 2.27 -3.12 16.20
C TRP A 58 0.80 -3.25 15.85
N LYS A 59 -0.06 -3.01 16.84
CA LYS A 59 -1.52 -3.08 16.68
C LYS A 59 -2.03 -2.11 15.61
N GLU A 60 -1.49 -0.90 15.56
CA GLU A 60 -1.78 0.13 14.56
C GLU A 60 -0.77 0.13 13.38
N GLY A 61 0.09 -0.89 13.30
CA GLY A 61 1.17 -0.95 12.31
C GLY A 61 0.68 -1.03 10.86
N THR A 62 -0.46 -1.67 10.63
CA THR A 62 -1.05 -1.81 9.29
C THR A 62 -1.42 -0.46 8.69
N GLU A 63 -2.14 0.37 9.44
CA GLU A 63 -2.64 1.68 8.97
C GLU A 63 -1.46 2.61 8.69
N ARG A 64 -0.48 2.63 9.60
CA ARG A 64 0.74 3.42 9.43
C ARG A 64 1.57 2.95 8.23
N PHE A 65 1.73 1.64 8.07
CA PHE A 65 2.46 1.06 6.94
C PHE A 65 1.83 1.46 5.59
N LEU A 66 0.51 1.36 5.47
CA LEU A 66 -0.20 1.74 4.24
C LEU A 66 -0.05 3.23 3.93
N LEU A 67 -0.12 4.09 4.95
CA LEU A 67 0.12 5.52 4.79
C LEU A 67 1.53 5.80 4.23
N LEU A 68 2.56 5.17 4.80
CA LEU A 68 3.94 5.34 4.37
C LEU A 68 4.16 4.86 2.92
N VAL A 69 3.59 3.72 2.54
CA VAL A 69 3.67 3.20 1.15
C VAL A 69 2.99 4.16 0.17
N CYS A 70 1.81 4.67 0.51
CA CYS A 70 1.09 5.64 -0.33
C CYS A 70 1.88 6.96 -0.49
N GLN A 71 2.44 7.47 0.61
CA GLN A 71 3.26 8.68 0.59
C GLN A 71 4.51 8.50 -0.28
N HIS A 72 5.22 7.37 -0.12
CA HIS A 72 6.41 7.05 -0.91
C HIS A 72 6.12 6.95 -2.40
N LYS A 73 5.00 6.32 -2.77
CA LYS A 73 4.56 6.25 -4.16
C LYS A 73 4.27 7.64 -4.74
N ALA A 74 3.50 8.46 -4.03
CA ALA A 74 3.17 9.82 -4.47
C ALA A 74 4.42 10.73 -4.57
N HIS A 75 5.38 10.52 -3.67
CA HIS A 75 6.69 11.15 -3.71
C HIS A 75 7.42 10.77 -5.01
N ASN A 76 7.68 9.47 -5.23
CA ASN A 76 8.38 8.99 -6.42
C ASN A 76 7.72 9.45 -7.74
N GLU A 77 6.39 9.43 -7.84
CA GLU A 77 5.67 9.93 -9.03
C GLU A 77 5.87 11.43 -9.23
N SER A 78 5.97 12.21 -8.15
CA SER A 78 6.20 13.66 -8.22
C SER A 78 7.64 13.99 -8.61
N PHE A 79 8.62 13.25 -8.11
CA PHE A 79 10.04 13.44 -8.46
C PHE A 79 10.39 12.91 -9.85
N ALA A 80 9.72 11.85 -10.33
CA ALA A 80 9.84 11.42 -11.73
C ALA A 80 9.47 12.54 -12.72
N ARG A 81 8.53 13.41 -12.34
CA ARG A 81 8.12 14.60 -13.14
C ARG A 81 9.06 15.79 -13.01
N LEU A 82 9.87 15.84 -11.95
CA LEU A 82 10.78 16.95 -11.62
C LEU A 82 12.27 16.57 -11.83
N SER A 83 12.52 15.50 -12.60
CA SER A 83 13.83 14.85 -12.79
C SER A 83 14.99 15.84 -12.95
N GLY A 84 15.88 15.85 -11.97
CA GLY A 84 17.06 16.72 -11.89
C GLY A 84 17.60 16.94 -10.47
N VAL A 85 16.80 16.65 -9.43
CA VAL A 85 17.22 16.75 -8.03
C VAL A 85 17.56 15.36 -7.50
N ALA A 86 18.80 15.18 -7.04
CA ALA A 86 19.20 14.00 -6.28
C ALA A 86 18.55 14.07 -4.89
N GLU A 87 17.66 13.13 -4.59
CA GLU A 87 17.09 13.00 -3.26
C GLU A 87 18.05 12.29 -2.32
N ASP A 88 18.01 12.66 -1.04
CA ASP A 88 18.81 11.99 -0.02
C ASP A 88 18.18 10.63 0.30
N GLU A 89 18.94 9.56 0.05
CA GLU A 89 18.50 8.20 0.34
C GLU A 89 18.56 7.92 1.84
N THR A 90 17.42 8.07 2.51
CA THR A 90 17.28 7.74 3.94
C THR A 90 17.09 6.23 4.15
N ALA A 91 17.35 5.74 5.38
CA ALA A 91 17.06 4.34 5.74
C ALA A 91 15.57 3.98 5.53
N LYS A 92 14.68 4.95 5.73
CA LYS A 92 13.23 4.81 5.53
C LYS A 92 12.89 4.62 4.05
N THR A 93 13.45 5.45 3.16
CA THR A 93 13.18 5.34 1.71
C THR A 93 13.72 4.03 1.14
N LYS A 94 14.92 3.59 1.56
CA LYS A 94 15.46 2.28 1.17
C LYS A 94 14.55 1.11 1.56
N LEU A 95 14.06 1.12 2.79
CA LEU A 95 13.11 0.10 3.24
C LEU A 95 11.81 0.13 2.44
N LEU A 96 11.31 1.32 2.11
CA LEU A 96 10.09 1.46 1.30
C LEU A 96 10.29 1.02 -0.14
N ASP A 97 11.46 1.26 -0.73
CA ASP A 97 11.83 0.76 -2.06
C ASP A 97 11.84 -0.77 -2.10
N ASP A 98 12.34 -1.44 -1.06
CA ASP A 98 12.34 -2.90 -0.94
C ASP A 98 10.94 -3.47 -0.65
N LEU A 99 10.16 -2.79 0.20
CA LEU A 99 8.85 -3.28 0.67
C LEU A 99 7.73 -3.10 -0.35
N MET A 100 7.74 -1.99 -1.09
CA MET A 100 6.70 -1.64 -2.05
C MET A 100 6.45 -2.71 -3.13
N PRO A 101 7.46 -3.24 -3.86
CA PRO A 101 7.21 -4.27 -4.86
C PRO A 101 6.63 -5.55 -4.26
N LEU A 102 7.07 -5.93 -3.05
CA LEU A 102 6.56 -7.11 -2.35
C LEU A 102 5.11 -6.93 -1.90
N TYR A 103 4.75 -5.72 -1.47
CA TYR A 103 3.36 -5.38 -1.14
C TYR A 103 2.47 -5.40 -2.39
N MET A 104 2.93 -4.81 -3.51
CA MET A 104 2.19 -4.81 -4.78
C MET A 104 2.00 -6.22 -5.33
N ASP A 105 3.00 -7.08 -5.25
CA ASP A 105 2.87 -8.49 -5.62
C ASP A 105 1.88 -9.23 -4.69
N ALA A 106 1.93 -8.97 -3.38
CA ALA A 106 1.01 -9.60 -2.43
C ALA A 106 -0.47 -9.23 -2.68
N ILE A 107 -0.77 -7.99 -3.08
CA ILE A 107 -2.14 -7.58 -3.42
C ILE A 107 -2.62 -8.18 -4.75
N VAL A 108 -1.75 -8.31 -5.76
CA VAL A 108 -2.06 -8.98 -7.03
C VAL A 108 -2.29 -10.47 -6.81
N ASN A 109 -1.44 -11.11 -6.00
CA ASN A 109 -1.58 -12.52 -5.63
C ASN A 109 -2.79 -12.80 -4.72
N LYS A 110 -3.37 -11.77 -4.07
CA LYS A 110 -4.62 -11.85 -3.32
C LYS A 110 -5.86 -11.66 -4.19
N SER A 111 -5.80 -10.84 -5.26
CA SER A 111 -6.92 -10.63 -6.17
C SER A 111 -7.20 -11.81 -7.09
N GLY A 112 -6.30 -12.79 -7.13
CA GLY A 112 -6.45 -14.00 -7.95
C GLY A 112 -6.35 -13.74 -9.45
N VAL A 113 -5.91 -12.55 -9.86
CA VAL A 113 -5.61 -12.23 -11.26
C VAL A 113 -4.30 -12.93 -11.63
N PRO A 114 -4.33 -13.92 -12.54
CA PRO A 114 -3.11 -14.61 -12.95
C PRO A 114 -2.31 -13.68 -13.86
N THR A 115 -1.28 -13.05 -13.31
CA THR A 115 -0.25 -12.30 -14.05
C THR A 115 0.75 -13.25 -14.72
N SER A 116 0.24 -14.28 -15.41
CA SER A 116 1.05 -15.04 -16.36
C SER A 116 0.73 -14.55 -17.77
N ASP A 117 1.65 -13.81 -18.35
CA ASP A 117 1.67 -13.41 -19.78
C ASP A 117 1.45 -14.63 -20.72
N ALA A 118 1.76 -15.84 -20.23
CA ALA A 118 1.52 -17.10 -20.93
C ALA A 118 0.03 -17.50 -21.08
N ALA A 119 -0.91 -16.95 -20.30
CA ALA A 119 -2.31 -17.38 -20.31
C ALA A 119 -3.17 -16.73 -21.42
N ILE A 120 -2.76 -15.58 -21.97
CA ILE A 120 -3.53 -14.89 -23.01
C ILE A 120 -3.44 -15.60 -24.36
N LYS A 121 -2.41 -16.43 -24.58
CA LYS A 121 -2.20 -17.11 -25.88
C LYS A 121 -3.03 -18.38 -26.10
N ALA A 122 -3.76 -18.87 -25.10
CA ALA A 122 -4.47 -20.14 -25.18
C ALA A 122 -5.95 -20.04 -25.59
N THR A 123 -6.54 -18.83 -25.63
CA THR A 123 -7.96 -18.66 -25.98
C THR A 123 -8.22 -18.35 -27.46
N ASP A 124 -7.17 -18.16 -28.26
CA ASP A 124 -7.27 -17.62 -29.62
C ASP A 124 -7.05 -18.68 -30.72
N THR A 125 -7.57 -19.89 -30.52
CA THR A 125 -7.59 -20.91 -31.58
C THR A 125 -8.90 -21.65 -31.59
N LYS A 126 -9.96 -21.02 -32.12
CA LYS A 126 -11.17 -21.72 -32.56
C LYS A 126 -11.97 -20.95 -33.60
N PHE A 127 -11.37 -20.83 -34.78
CA PHE A 127 -12.06 -20.84 -36.07
C PHE A 127 -11.10 -21.59 -37.00
N ILE A 128 -11.41 -22.79 -37.51
CA ILE A 128 -12.12 -23.03 -38.77
C ILE A 128 -12.67 -24.47 -38.70
N ARG A 129 -13.94 -24.68 -39.05
CA ARG A 129 -14.48 -25.99 -39.44
C ARG A 129 -14.75 -25.96 -40.95
N ALA A 130 -14.30 -27.01 -41.62
CA ALA A 130 -14.38 -27.27 -43.07
C ALA A 130 -15.82 -27.30 -43.60
#